data_AF-A0A7X7NT50-F1
#
_entry.id   AF-A0A7X7NT50-F1
#
_cell.length_a   1.000
_cell.length_b   1.000
_cell.length_c   1.000
_cell.angle_alpha   90.00
_cell.angle_beta   90.00
_cell.angle_gamma   90.00
#
_symmetry.space_group_name_H-M   'P 1'
#
loop_
_entity.id
_entity.type
_entity.pdbx_description
1 polymer ?
#
loop_
_entity_poly.entity_id
_entity_poly.type
_entity_poly.pdbx_seq_one_letter_code
_entity_poly.pdbx_strand_id
1 'polypeptide(L)'
;MSDEKKILIITTRATNPWNNLALEEYLMGQCTSDSDPGPERRYAAILFLWQNAHTVVIGRNQNAWAECRTELLEEEGGYLARRSTGGGAVFHDLGNLNFSIILPRSRFDLGQSFQVILDAVRKLGIDAVRSGRNDILINERKFSGNAFRYHRGVALHHGTLMVDTDVEPLERYLNVSKAKLSTRAIKSVRSRVVNLIEVKEDLTIDALSEAVIDSFTKHYAKGLEVERTKAELLLKDEALLSLEARYASWDWRYGKSIDFDLRIDTGRHPWGQAELLFKVEQGILKDVLIYSDALDSDFFREISESLVGLRFHSEEIAKRVEMLGSDRNTVGEISQKKIADDIGIVIRDHSF
;
A
#
# COMPACT_ATOMS: atom_id res chain seq x y z
N MET A 1 12.66 12.16 34.38
CA MET A 1 12.96 11.54 33.08
C MET A 1 11.66 11.58 32.31
N SER A 2 11.66 12.17 31.11
CA SER A 2 10.45 12.47 30.32
C SER A 2 9.60 11.22 30.11
N ASP A 3 8.29 11.31 30.35
CA ASP A 3 7.26 10.28 30.09
C ASP A 3 6.99 10.10 28.57
N GLU A 4 7.86 10.63 27.71
CA GLU A 4 7.71 10.60 26.28
C GLU A 4 8.13 9.25 25.69
N LYS A 5 7.21 8.66 24.93
CA LYS A 5 7.42 7.41 24.21
C LYS A 5 8.59 7.53 23.22
N LYS A 6 9.35 6.45 23.09
CA LYS A 6 10.57 6.36 22.28
C LYS A 6 10.28 6.29 20.79
N ILE A 7 11.30 6.51 19.97
CA ILE A 7 11.30 6.21 18.54
C ILE A 7 11.82 4.79 18.35
N LEU A 8 11.17 4.01 17.49
CA LEU A 8 11.65 2.68 17.11
C LEU A 8 12.25 2.72 15.71
N ILE A 9 13.44 2.17 15.56
CA ILE A 9 14.00 1.74 14.28
C ILE A 9 14.11 0.22 14.34
N ILE A 10 13.44 -0.45 13.43
CA ILE A 10 13.42 -1.90 13.36
C ILE A 10 13.84 -2.36 11.97
N THR A 11 14.67 -3.39 11.91
CA THR A 11 15.07 -4.06 10.68
C THR A 11 14.87 -5.57 10.80
N THR A 12 14.81 -6.27 9.67
CA THR A 12 14.63 -7.72 9.62
C THR A 12 15.54 -8.33 8.57
N ARG A 13 16.04 -9.54 8.83
CA ARG A 13 16.70 -10.38 7.82
C ARG A 13 15.73 -11.34 7.14
N ALA A 14 14.50 -11.46 7.65
CA ALA A 14 13.48 -12.26 7.01
C ALA A 14 13.11 -11.65 5.66
N THR A 15 13.04 -12.50 4.63
CA THR A 15 12.71 -12.10 3.25
C THR A 15 11.36 -12.64 2.80
N ASN A 16 10.64 -13.32 3.70
CA ASN A 16 9.29 -13.79 3.42
C ASN A 16 8.31 -12.60 3.52
N PRO A 17 7.54 -12.32 2.46
CA PRO A 17 6.68 -11.14 2.42
C PRO A 17 5.51 -11.21 3.40
N TRP A 18 5.02 -12.41 3.73
CA TRP A 18 3.90 -12.58 4.66
C TRP A 18 4.33 -12.24 6.08
N ASN A 19 5.53 -12.68 6.50
CA ASN A 19 6.11 -12.32 7.79
C ASN A 19 6.34 -10.81 7.89
N ASN A 20 6.94 -10.21 6.87
CA ASN A 20 7.27 -8.78 6.91
C ASN A 20 6.02 -7.88 6.88
N LEU A 21 4.99 -8.22 6.08
CA LEU A 21 3.73 -7.48 6.08
C LEU A 21 2.93 -7.67 7.38
N ALA A 22 2.98 -8.86 7.97
CA ALA A 22 2.40 -9.10 9.29
C ALA A 22 3.08 -8.25 10.37
N LEU A 23 4.42 -8.17 10.33
CA LEU A 23 5.19 -7.33 11.23
C LEU A 23 4.86 -5.85 11.03
N GLU A 24 4.70 -5.38 9.79
CA GLU A 24 4.27 -4.00 9.51
C GLU A 24 2.92 -3.69 10.17
N GLU A 25 1.91 -4.56 10.03
CA GLU A 25 0.60 -4.39 10.68
C GLU A 25 0.70 -4.47 12.22
N TYR A 26 1.52 -5.37 12.75
CA TYR A 26 1.81 -5.48 14.19
C TYR A 26 2.42 -4.18 14.74
N LEU A 27 3.39 -3.59 14.03
CA LEU A 27 4.05 -2.35 14.41
C LEU A 27 3.08 -1.14 14.39
N MET A 28 2.07 -1.13 13.52
CA MET A 28 1.00 -0.11 13.62
C MET A 28 0.26 -0.17 14.96
N GLY A 29 0.12 -1.37 15.54
CA GLY A 29 -0.44 -1.57 16.88
C GLY A 29 0.49 -1.16 18.02
N GLN A 30 1.80 -1.03 17.77
CA GLN A 30 2.79 -0.57 18.75
C GLN A 30 3.03 0.95 18.70
N CYS A 31 2.59 1.61 17.64
CA CYS A 31 2.67 3.07 17.52
C CYS A 31 1.56 3.73 18.34
N THR A 32 1.89 4.87 18.95
CA THR A 32 0.92 5.77 19.59
C THR A 32 -0.19 6.12 18.62
N SER A 33 -1.43 6.17 19.12
CA SER A 33 -2.63 6.44 18.34
C SER A 33 -3.41 7.58 18.95
N ASP A 34 -4.01 8.38 18.07
CA ASP A 34 -4.91 9.47 18.46
C ASP A 34 -6.30 8.99 18.90
N SER A 35 -6.65 7.74 18.62
CA SER A 35 -8.00 7.18 18.88
C SER A 35 -8.01 6.05 19.91
N ASP A 36 -6.84 5.55 20.31
CA ASP A 36 -6.72 4.34 21.13
C ASP A 36 -5.41 4.40 21.95
N PRO A 37 -5.43 4.87 23.21
CA PRO A 37 -4.22 5.04 24.02
C PRO A 37 -3.82 3.76 24.80
N GLY A 38 -3.96 2.58 24.20
CA GLY A 38 -3.64 1.30 24.86
C GLY A 38 -2.19 1.16 25.34
N PRO A 39 -1.94 0.38 26.42
CA PRO A 39 -0.62 0.19 27.02
C PRO A 39 0.41 -0.47 26.09
N GLU A 40 -0.05 -1.22 25.08
CA GLU A 40 0.76 -1.84 24.04
C GLU A 40 1.40 -0.85 23.06
N ARG A 41 0.91 0.40 23.01
CA ARG A 41 1.40 1.44 22.09
C ARG A 41 2.63 2.13 22.65
N ARG A 42 3.79 1.52 22.52
CA ARG A 42 5.05 1.92 23.19
C ARG A 42 5.83 3.03 22.48
N TYR A 43 5.58 3.29 21.20
CA TYR A 43 6.45 4.16 20.39
C TYR A 43 5.74 5.40 19.85
N ALA A 44 6.47 6.52 19.79
CA ALA A 44 5.98 7.79 19.26
C ALA A 44 6.08 7.89 17.73
N ALA A 45 7.02 7.15 17.14
CA ALA A 45 7.16 6.92 15.70
C ALA A 45 7.95 5.63 15.49
N ILE A 46 7.72 4.97 14.36
CA ILE A 46 8.43 3.74 13.99
C ILE A 46 8.92 3.86 12.54
N LEU A 47 10.18 3.50 12.31
CA LEU A 47 10.73 3.20 10.99
C LEU A 47 11.03 1.70 10.93
N PHE A 48 10.46 1.03 9.93
CA PHE A 48 10.75 -0.36 9.61
C PHE A 48 11.41 -0.46 8.24
N LEU A 49 12.60 -1.06 8.16
CA LEU A 49 13.30 -1.34 6.90
C LEU A 49 13.39 -2.85 6.65
N TRP A 50 13.04 -3.27 5.43
CA TRP A 50 12.84 -4.69 5.13
C TRP A 50 12.92 -4.98 3.63
N GLN A 51 13.09 -6.26 3.29
CA GLN A 51 13.18 -6.73 1.90
C GLN A 51 12.37 -8.00 1.72
N ASN A 52 11.89 -8.27 0.51
CA ASN A 52 11.21 -9.53 0.19
C ASN A 52 11.93 -10.22 -0.95
N ALA A 53 12.04 -11.54 -0.90
CA ALA A 53 12.56 -12.33 -2.00
C ALA A 53 11.43 -12.65 -3.01
N HIS A 54 11.70 -12.47 -4.31
CA HIS A 54 10.89 -12.95 -5.44
C HIS A 54 9.38 -12.91 -5.19
N THR A 55 8.82 -11.71 -5.04
CA THR A 55 7.44 -11.52 -4.59
C THR A 55 6.68 -10.58 -5.51
N VAL A 56 5.43 -10.92 -5.84
CA VAL A 56 4.45 -9.95 -6.33
C VAL A 56 3.58 -9.49 -5.17
N VAL A 57 3.60 -8.19 -4.87
CA VAL A 57 2.77 -7.57 -3.84
C VAL A 57 1.61 -6.83 -4.48
N ILE A 58 0.38 -7.27 -4.23
CA ILE A 58 -0.85 -6.60 -4.70
C ILE A 58 -1.47 -5.73 -3.61
N GLY A 59 -2.16 -4.67 -4.02
CA GLY A 59 -2.91 -3.80 -3.13
C GLY A 59 -4.11 -4.52 -2.51
N ARG A 60 -4.57 -4.02 -1.35
CA ARG A 60 -5.60 -4.67 -0.54
C ARG A 60 -6.88 -5.01 -1.31
N ASN A 61 -7.31 -4.14 -2.21
CA ASN A 61 -8.55 -4.31 -2.96
C ASN A 61 -8.33 -4.79 -4.40
N GLN A 62 -7.13 -5.26 -4.77
CA GLN A 62 -6.90 -5.76 -6.12
C GLN A 62 -7.36 -7.20 -6.31
N ASN A 63 -7.81 -7.55 -7.52
CA ASN A 63 -8.07 -8.93 -7.87
C ASN A 63 -6.74 -9.64 -8.18
N ALA A 64 -6.41 -10.68 -7.41
CA ALA A 64 -5.12 -11.36 -7.52
C ALA A 64 -4.86 -11.92 -8.94
N TRP A 65 -5.85 -12.61 -9.52
CA TRP A 65 -5.75 -13.22 -10.84
C TRP A 65 -5.74 -12.17 -11.97
N ALA A 66 -6.42 -11.05 -11.77
CA ALA A 66 -6.42 -9.96 -12.75
C ALA A 66 -5.07 -9.23 -12.81
N GLU A 67 -4.33 -9.19 -11.71
CA GLU A 67 -3.07 -8.44 -11.60
C GLU A 67 -1.82 -9.30 -11.76
N CYS A 68 -1.89 -10.59 -11.44
CA CYS A 68 -0.74 -11.48 -11.37
C CYS A 68 -1.04 -12.82 -12.07
N ARG A 69 -0.05 -13.35 -12.79
CA ARG A 69 0.00 -14.75 -13.22
C ARG A 69 0.40 -15.61 -12.03
N THR A 70 -0.52 -15.76 -11.08
CA THR A 70 -0.25 -16.31 -9.74
C THR A 70 0.29 -17.74 -9.78
N GLU A 71 -0.25 -18.60 -10.65
CA GLU A 71 0.22 -19.99 -10.80
C GLU A 71 1.66 -20.02 -11.28
N LEU A 72 1.99 -19.28 -12.36
CA LEU A 72 3.35 -19.17 -12.88
C LEU A 72 4.33 -18.64 -11.84
N LEU A 73 3.93 -17.62 -11.08
CA LEU A 73 4.76 -17.05 -10.01
C LEU A 73 5.08 -18.09 -8.94
N GLU A 74 4.07 -18.82 -8.45
CA GLU A 74 4.25 -19.81 -7.39
C GLU A 74 5.03 -21.04 -7.89
N GLU A 75 4.83 -21.47 -9.15
CA GLU A 75 5.60 -22.54 -9.81
C GLU A 75 7.10 -22.21 -9.92
N GLU A 76 7.45 -20.94 -10.12
CA GLU A 76 8.83 -20.46 -10.23
C GLU A 76 9.43 -20.07 -8.86
N GLY A 77 8.79 -20.47 -7.76
CA GLY A 77 9.28 -20.27 -6.39
C GLY A 77 9.01 -18.87 -5.83
N GLY A 78 8.13 -18.11 -6.48
CA GLY A 78 7.71 -16.79 -6.07
C GLY A 78 6.56 -16.76 -5.08
N TYR A 79 6.38 -15.61 -4.43
CA TYR A 79 5.30 -15.38 -3.47
C TYR A 79 4.29 -14.37 -3.99
N LEU A 80 3.01 -14.72 -3.98
CA LEU A 80 1.95 -13.71 -4.00
C LEU A 80 1.74 -13.19 -2.57
N ALA A 81 1.72 -11.87 -2.40
CA ALA A 81 1.37 -11.23 -1.13
C ALA A 81 0.35 -10.11 -1.31
N ARG A 82 -0.64 -10.03 -0.40
CA ARG A 82 -1.58 -8.91 -0.34
C ARG A 82 -1.22 -8.01 0.83
N ARG A 83 -0.91 -6.75 0.57
CA ARG A 83 -0.65 -5.75 1.62
C ARG A 83 -1.94 -5.13 2.14
N SER A 84 -1.88 -4.46 3.29
CA SER A 84 -3.07 -3.84 3.88
C SER A 84 -3.40 -2.44 3.36
N THR A 85 -2.48 -1.82 2.62
CA THR A 85 -2.67 -0.52 1.93
C THR A 85 -3.29 -0.72 0.54
N GLY A 86 -3.83 0.36 -0.03
CA GLY A 86 -4.30 0.39 -1.42
C GLY A 86 -3.17 0.51 -2.44
N GLY A 87 -3.52 0.85 -3.68
CA GLY A 87 -2.59 1.00 -4.80
C GLY A 87 -2.47 -0.23 -5.69
N GLY A 88 -1.58 -0.16 -6.70
CA GLY A 88 -1.37 -1.22 -7.70
C GLY A 88 -0.42 -2.34 -7.27
N ALA A 89 -0.20 -3.28 -8.18
CA ALA A 89 0.73 -4.40 -7.99
C ALA A 89 2.18 -3.99 -8.27
N VAL A 90 3.12 -4.55 -7.51
CA VAL A 90 4.56 -4.31 -7.62
C VAL A 90 5.34 -5.63 -7.46
N PHE A 91 6.55 -5.69 -8.02
CA PHE A 91 7.46 -6.82 -7.83
C PHE A 91 8.59 -6.43 -6.86
N HIS A 92 8.92 -7.33 -5.93
CA HIS A 92 10.00 -7.18 -4.97
C HIS A 92 11.01 -8.32 -5.15
N ASP A 93 12.28 -7.98 -5.04
CA ASP A 93 13.41 -8.89 -4.86
C ASP A 93 14.39 -8.33 -3.82
N LEU A 94 15.57 -8.96 -3.71
CA LEU A 94 16.62 -8.52 -2.81
C LEU A 94 17.38 -7.27 -3.31
N GLY A 95 17.09 -6.78 -4.51
CA GLY A 95 17.54 -5.48 -5.00
C GLY A 95 16.61 -4.34 -4.61
N ASN A 96 15.44 -4.64 -4.05
CA ASN A 96 14.46 -3.66 -3.60
C ASN A 96 14.49 -3.50 -2.06
N LEU A 97 14.73 -2.28 -1.58
CA LEU A 97 14.58 -1.92 -0.17
C LEU A 97 13.18 -1.38 0.09
N ASN A 98 12.45 -1.96 1.05
CA ASN A 98 11.19 -1.42 1.52
C ASN A 98 11.40 -0.61 2.80
N PHE A 99 10.58 0.42 2.97
CA PHE A 99 10.49 1.19 4.19
C PHE A 99 9.04 1.34 4.63
N SER A 100 8.81 1.46 5.93
CA SER A 100 7.53 1.79 6.53
C SER A 100 7.73 2.85 7.60
N ILE A 101 7.14 4.03 7.40
CA ILE A 101 7.06 5.14 8.35
C ILE A 101 5.69 5.07 9.01
N ILE A 102 5.68 4.85 10.33
CA ILE A 102 4.45 4.70 11.12
C ILE A 102 4.41 5.79 12.19
N LEU A 103 3.34 6.58 12.17
CA LEU A 103 3.16 7.76 13.02
C LEU A 103 1.71 7.85 13.52
N PRO A 104 1.45 8.50 14.67
CA PRO A 104 0.10 8.94 15.01
C PRO A 104 -0.47 9.80 13.87
N ARG A 105 -1.76 9.66 13.56
CA ARG A 105 -2.38 10.36 12.41
C ARG A 105 -2.26 11.88 12.53
N SER A 106 -2.29 12.44 13.73
CA SER A 106 -2.12 13.84 14.07
C SER A 106 -0.73 14.39 13.76
N ARG A 107 0.29 13.52 13.75
CA ARG A 107 1.69 13.85 13.45
C ARG A 107 2.09 13.51 12.02
N PHE A 108 1.22 12.85 11.26
CA PHE A 108 1.50 12.45 9.90
C PHE A 108 1.22 13.60 8.93
N ASP A 109 2.29 14.10 8.29
CA ASP A 109 2.23 14.97 7.14
C ASP A 109 2.77 14.24 5.91
N LEU A 110 1.98 14.24 4.83
CA LEU A 110 2.30 13.53 3.60
C LEU A 110 3.58 14.08 2.96
N GLY A 111 3.71 15.41 2.85
CA GLY A 111 4.88 16.05 2.26
C GLY A 111 6.16 15.72 3.02
N GLN A 112 6.12 15.82 4.34
CA GLN A 112 7.23 15.51 5.22
C GLN A 112 7.63 14.03 5.12
N SER A 113 6.66 13.11 5.03
CA SER A 113 6.94 11.67 4.90
C SER A 113 7.72 11.33 3.61
N PHE A 114 7.39 11.99 2.50
CA PHE A 114 8.21 11.93 1.27
C PHE A 114 9.57 12.61 1.44
N GLN A 115 9.62 13.74 2.17
CA GLN A 115 10.86 14.48 2.38
C GLN A 115 11.92 13.65 3.11
N VAL A 116 11.51 12.71 3.98
CA VAL A 116 12.44 11.74 4.59
C VAL A 116 13.23 10.97 3.52
N ILE A 117 12.54 10.43 2.52
CA ILE A 117 13.19 9.66 1.45
C ILE A 117 14.00 10.57 0.53
N LEU A 118 13.44 11.73 0.15
CA LEU A 118 14.12 12.69 -0.71
C LEU A 118 15.44 13.20 -0.08
N ASP A 119 15.43 13.50 1.23
CA ASP A 119 16.64 13.92 1.94
C ASP A 119 17.66 12.79 2.09
N ALA A 120 17.19 11.54 2.28
CA ALA A 120 18.05 10.37 2.37
C ALA A 120 18.83 10.14 1.06
N VAL A 121 18.13 10.11 -0.08
CA VAL A 121 18.79 9.91 -1.38
C VAL A 121 19.64 11.12 -1.77
N ARG A 122 19.22 12.35 -1.42
CA ARG A 122 20.02 13.56 -1.63
C ARG A 122 21.34 13.53 -0.85
N LYS A 123 21.34 13.02 0.38
CA LYS A 123 22.56 12.82 1.18
C LYS A 123 23.57 11.89 0.49
N LEU A 124 23.07 10.97 -0.33
CA LEU A 124 23.87 10.05 -1.13
C LEU A 124 24.26 10.62 -2.51
N GLY A 125 23.92 11.86 -2.81
CA GLY A 125 24.23 12.54 -4.08
C GLY A 125 23.23 12.29 -5.19
N ILE A 126 22.04 11.74 -4.89
CA ILE A 126 20.99 11.45 -5.86
C ILE A 126 19.90 12.51 -5.77
N ASP A 127 19.68 13.26 -6.86
CA ASP A 127 18.59 14.23 -6.93
C ASP A 127 17.30 13.56 -7.42
N ALA A 128 16.23 13.72 -6.65
CA ALA A 128 14.97 13.03 -6.84
C ALA A 128 13.80 13.97 -6.55
N VAL A 129 12.67 13.71 -7.20
CA VAL A 129 11.45 14.51 -7.04
C VAL A 129 10.25 13.60 -6.83
N ARG A 130 9.33 14.04 -5.97
CA ARG A 130 8.01 13.43 -5.87
C ARG A 130 7.22 13.73 -7.16
N SER A 131 6.51 12.74 -7.68
CA SER A 131 5.65 12.89 -8.84
C SER A 131 4.32 12.18 -8.67
N GLY A 132 3.26 12.85 -9.14
CA GLY A 132 1.89 12.36 -9.02
C GLY A 132 1.52 12.02 -7.58
N ARG A 133 0.69 10.98 -7.44
CA ARG A 133 0.07 10.62 -6.16
C ARG A 133 1.03 9.93 -5.21
N ASN A 134 1.94 9.11 -5.75
CA ASN A 134 2.68 8.15 -4.95
C ASN A 134 4.05 7.73 -5.50
N ASP A 135 4.61 8.43 -6.48
CA ASP A 135 5.88 8.06 -7.09
C ASP A 135 7.02 9.01 -6.67
N ILE A 136 8.25 8.48 -6.66
CA ILE A 136 9.48 9.28 -6.61
C ILE A 136 10.32 8.95 -7.83
N LEU A 137 10.76 10.00 -8.53
CA LEU A 137 11.42 9.90 -9.83
C LEU A 137 12.84 10.48 -9.79
N ILE A 138 13.70 9.93 -10.64
CA ILE A 138 14.98 10.51 -11.06
C ILE A 138 14.92 10.63 -12.58
N ASN A 139 15.12 11.83 -13.12
CA ASN A 139 15.07 12.09 -14.57
C ASN A 139 13.80 11.48 -15.22
N GLU A 140 12.63 11.74 -14.62
CA GLU A 140 11.30 11.23 -15.04
C GLU A 140 11.10 9.70 -14.93
N ARG A 141 12.12 8.94 -14.50
CA ARG A 141 12.04 7.49 -14.29
C ARG A 141 11.81 7.18 -12.82
N LYS A 142 10.88 6.27 -12.53
CA LYS A 142 10.46 5.90 -11.18
C LYS A 142 11.42 4.93 -10.53
N PHE A 143 11.87 5.23 -9.31
CA PHE A 143 12.59 4.25 -8.47
C PHE A 143 11.84 3.90 -7.19
N SER A 144 10.75 4.61 -6.88
CA SER A 144 9.96 4.38 -5.67
C SER A 144 8.47 4.47 -5.93
N GLY A 145 7.73 3.45 -5.52
CA GLY A 145 6.27 3.45 -5.44
C GLY A 145 5.82 3.43 -3.98
N ASN A 146 4.83 4.25 -3.65
CA ASN A 146 4.41 4.49 -2.27
C ASN A 146 2.93 4.14 -2.09
N ALA A 147 2.55 3.76 -0.88
CA ALA A 147 1.15 3.57 -0.50
C ALA A 147 0.94 3.95 0.96
N PHE A 148 -0.33 4.17 1.30
CA PHE A 148 -0.71 4.76 2.58
C PHE A 148 -1.90 4.02 3.16
N ARG A 149 -2.00 4.05 4.49
CA ARG A 149 -3.21 3.60 5.21
C ARG A 149 -3.34 4.35 6.51
N TYR A 150 -4.55 4.82 6.79
CA TYR A 150 -4.91 5.43 8.06
C TYR A 150 -5.89 4.53 8.79
N HIS A 151 -5.47 4.01 9.94
CA HIS A 151 -6.26 3.03 10.68
C HIS A 151 -6.09 3.24 12.17
N ARG A 152 -7.22 3.30 12.91
CA ARG A 152 -7.25 3.43 14.38
C ARG A 152 -6.28 4.51 14.88
N GLY A 153 -6.37 5.72 14.34
CA GLY A 153 -5.55 6.87 14.77
C GLY A 153 -4.06 6.78 14.45
N VAL A 154 -3.64 5.83 13.61
CA VAL A 154 -2.27 5.65 13.14
C VAL A 154 -2.22 5.79 11.63
N ALA A 155 -1.17 6.43 11.13
CA ALA A 155 -0.84 6.53 9.73
C ALA A 155 0.38 5.68 9.39
N LEU A 156 0.26 4.93 8.30
CA LEU A 156 1.33 4.18 7.65
C LEU A 156 1.62 4.83 6.29
N HIS A 157 2.88 5.16 6.05
CA HIS A 157 3.44 5.39 4.72
C HIS A 157 4.52 4.36 4.49
N HIS A 158 4.31 3.48 3.51
CA HIS A 158 5.35 2.57 3.07
C HIS A 158 5.64 2.71 1.59
N GLY A 159 6.79 2.24 1.19
CA GLY A 159 7.19 2.29 -0.20
C GLY A 159 8.37 1.40 -0.52
N THR A 160 8.62 1.31 -1.81
CA THR A 160 9.74 0.59 -2.40
C THR A 160 10.86 1.56 -2.76
N LEU A 161 12.10 1.10 -2.76
CA LEU A 161 13.28 1.82 -3.24
C LEU A 161 14.09 0.83 -4.09
N MET A 162 13.99 0.97 -5.41
CA MET A 162 14.67 0.12 -6.37
C MET A 162 16.17 0.42 -6.37
N VAL A 163 16.96 -0.39 -5.67
CA VAL A 163 18.41 -0.23 -5.60
C VAL A 163 19.04 -0.89 -6.82
N ASP A 164 18.80 -2.20 -6.95
CA ASP A 164 19.30 -3.07 -8.03
C ASP A 164 18.29 -4.20 -8.31
N THR A 165 17.04 -3.83 -8.54
CA THR A 165 15.94 -4.77 -8.77
C THR A 165 15.95 -5.29 -10.20
N ASP A 166 15.73 -6.59 -10.35
CA ASP A 166 15.45 -7.18 -11.66
C ASP A 166 14.04 -6.78 -12.10
N VAL A 167 14.01 -6.05 -13.21
CA VAL A 167 12.77 -5.52 -13.81
C VAL A 167 12.16 -6.49 -14.83
N GLU A 168 12.85 -7.56 -15.22
CA GLU A 168 12.31 -8.57 -16.14
C GLU A 168 11.08 -9.32 -15.55
N PRO A 169 11.07 -9.73 -14.27
CA PRO A 169 9.90 -10.30 -13.60
C PRO A 169 8.62 -9.46 -13.70
N LEU A 170 8.72 -8.13 -13.80
CA LEU A 170 7.54 -7.25 -13.90
C LEU A 170 6.71 -7.57 -15.14
N GLU A 171 7.33 -7.81 -16.29
CA GLU A 171 6.62 -8.14 -17.53
C GLU A 171 6.19 -9.61 -17.56
N ARG A 172 6.89 -10.48 -16.82
CA ARG A 172 6.61 -11.91 -16.74
C ARG A 172 5.38 -12.22 -15.89
N TYR A 173 5.30 -11.64 -14.69
CA TYR A 173 4.30 -12.01 -13.69
C TYR A 173 3.11 -11.06 -13.62
N LEU A 174 3.28 -9.77 -13.95
CA LEU A 174 2.17 -8.83 -13.86
C LEU A 174 1.30 -8.90 -15.13
N ASN A 175 -0.01 -9.05 -14.92
CA ASN A 175 -0.98 -8.99 -16.00
C ASN A 175 -1.19 -7.53 -16.41
N VAL A 176 -0.59 -7.14 -17.55
CA VAL A 176 -0.79 -5.82 -18.13
C VAL A 176 -2.21 -5.76 -18.73
N SER A 177 -3.05 -4.85 -18.24
CA SER A 177 -4.43 -4.73 -18.74
C SER A 177 -4.48 -4.47 -20.25
N LYS A 178 -5.51 -5.00 -20.94
CA LYS A 178 -5.72 -4.78 -22.38
C LYS A 178 -5.82 -3.30 -22.78
N ALA A 179 -6.26 -2.42 -21.89
CA ALA A 179 -6.25 -0.97 -22.09
C ALA A 179 -4.82 -0.39 -22.23
N LYS A 180 -3.85 -0.94 -21.49
CA LYS A 180 -2.42 -0.59 -21.60
C LYS A 180 -1.75 -1.26 -22.82
N LEU A 181 -2.40 -2.23 -23.46
CA LEU A 181 -1.92 -2.95 -24.65
C LEU A 181 -2.28 -2.27 -25.98
N SER A 182 -2.90 -1.07 -25.96
CA SER A 182 -3.09 -0.29 -27.20
C SER A 182 -1.73 0.06 -27.83
N THR A 183 -1.63 -0.16 -29.14
CA THR A 183 -0.43 -0.49 -29.95
C THR A 183 0.62 0.61 -30.16
N ARG A 184 0.83 1.50 -29.18
CA ARG A 184 2.00 2.40 -29.09
C ARG A 184 2.58 2.51 -27.66
N ALA A 185 2.04 1.77 -26.69
CA ALA A 185 2.35 1.92 -25.26
C ALA A 185 3.41 0.95 -24.70
N ILE A 186 3.90 -0.01 -25.51
CA ILE A 186 5.05 -0.88 -25.19
C ILE A 186 6.37 -0.10 -25.42
N LYS A 187 6.45 1.14 -24.95
CA LYS A 187 7.73 1.64 -24.43
C LYS A 187 7.84 1.03 -23.05
N SER A 188 8.62 -0.05 -22.99
CA SER A 188 8.68 -1.07 -21.94
C SER A 188 8.65 -0.50 -20.53
N VAL A 189 8.19 -1.28 -19.56
CA VAL A 189 8.24 -0.90 -18.14
C VAL A 189 9.65 -0.43 -17.75
N ARG A 190 10.69 -1.02 -18.36
CA ARG A 190 12.09 -0.62 -18.22
C ARG A 190 12.37 0.85 -18.54
N SER A 191 11.66 1.48 -19.48
CA SER A 191 11.88 2.90 -19.80
C SER A 191 11.23 3.85 -18.79
N ARG A 192 10.39 3.34 -17.89
CA ARG A 192 9.65 4.12 -16.90
C ARG A 192 10.20 3.99 -15.49
N VAL A 193 11.05 3.00 -15.24
CA VAL A 193 11.69 2.77 -13.95
C VAL A 193 13.21 2.98 -14.03
N VAL A 194 13.85 3.15 -12.89
CA VAL A 194 15.31 3.30 -12.77
C VAL A 194 15.78 2.68 -11.46
N ASN A 195 16.85 1.90 -11.54
CA ASN A 195 17.56 1.42 -10.35
C ASN A 195 18.52 2.51 -9.86
N LEU A 196 18.62 2.68 -8.54
CA LEU A 196 19.49 3.70 -7.96
C LEU A 196 20.97 3.48 -8.30
N ILE A 197 21.39 2.23 -8.52
CA ILE A 197 22.77 1.94 -8.96
C ILE A 197 23.09 2.48 -10.36
N GLU A 198 22.09 2.76 -11.21
CA GLU A 198 22.31 3.42 -12.51
C GLU A 198 22.77 4.88 -12.37
N VAL A 199 22.52 5.48 -11.19
CA VAL A 199 22.87 6.87 -10.88
C VAL A 199 24.08 6.93 -9.94
N LYS A 200 24.22 5.92 -9.06
CA LYS A 200 25.31 5.77 -8.11
C LYS A 200 25.75 4.30 -8.04
N GLU A 201 26.72 3.93 -8.88
CA GLU A 201 27.15 2.53 -9.09
C GLU A 201 27.60 1.79 -7.82
N ASP A 202 28.18 2.51 -6.85
CA ASP A 202 28.67 1.96 -5.57
C ASP A 202 27.59 1.92 -4.47
N LEU A 203 26.34 2.27 -4.78
CA LEU A 203 25.27 2.29 -3.80
C LEU A 203 24.92 0.86 -3.33
N THR A 204 24.90 0.67 -2.01
CA THR A 204 24.44 -0.56 -1.37
C THR A 204 23.14 -0.34 -0.60
N ILE A 205 22.42 -1.43 -0.34
CA ILE A 205 21.21 -1.41 0.49
C ILE A 205 21.52 -0.94 1.91
N ASP A 206 22.66 -1.32 2.47
CA ASP A 206 23.09 -0.88 3.79
C ASP A 206 23.33 0.64 3.82
N ALA A 207 24.02 1.18 2.82
CA ALA A 207 24.26 2.62 2.71
C ALA A 207 22.96 3.41 2.57
N LEU A 208 22.01 2.91 1.76
CA LEU A 208 20.68 3.50 1.63
C LEU A 208 19.88 3.40 2.94
N SER A 209 19.94 2.26 3.62
CA SER A 209 19.25 2.03 4.89
C SER A 209 19.70 3.01 5.97
N GLU A 210 21.01 3.20 6.14
CA GLU A 210 21.54 4.18 7.10
C GLU A 210 21.16 5.61 6.70
N ALA A 211 21.16 5.96 5.41
CA ALA A 211 20.71 7.28 4.97
C ALA A 211 19.22 7.54 5.29
N VAL A 212 18.35 6.53 5.12
CA VAL A 212 16.93 6.61 5.48
C VAL A 212 16.76 6.72 6.99
N ILE A 213 17.50 5.93 7.78
CA ILE A 213 17.50 5.99 9.25
C ILE A 213 17.90 7.38 9.75
N ASP A 214 18.98 7.94 9.21
CA ASP A 214 19.47 9.27 9.59
C ASP A 214 18.44 10.35 9.26
N SER A 215 17.86 10.30 8.05
CA SER A 215 16.84 11.23 7.61
C SER A 215 15.59 11.15 8.48
N PHE A 216 15.07 9.93 8.72
CA PHE A 216 13.90 9.70 9.56
C PHE A 216 14.12 10.24 10.99
N THR A 217 15.29 9.95 11.57
CA THR A 217 15.67 10.42 12.90
C THR A 217 15.71 11.94 12.96
N LYS A 218 16.28 12.60 11.96
CA LYS A 218 16.32 14.06 11.85
C LYS A 218 14.93 14.68 11.78
N HIS A 219 14.00 14.05 11.06
CA HIS A 219 12.62 14.54 10.88
C HIS A 219 11.72 14.29 12.09
N TYR A 220 11.85 13.14 12.76
CA TYR A 220 10.86 12.67 13.73
C TYR A 220 11.36 12.43 15.15
N ALA A 221 12.66 12.23 15.39
CA ALA A 221 13.15 11.97 16.74
C ALA A 221 13.16 13.22 17.62
N LYS A 222 13.61 14.37 17.11
CA LYS A 222 13.53 15.69 17.78
C LYS A 222 13.94 15.67 19.29
N GLY A 223 14.92 14.85 19.67
CA GLY A 223 15.40 14.71 21.05
C GLY A 223 14.81 13.53 21.85
N LEU A 224 13.87 12.78 21.27
CA LEU A 224 13.37 11.53 21.82
C LEU A 224 14.44 10.42 21.74
N GLU A 225 14.41 9.50 22.72
CA GLU A 225 15.26 8.32 22.71
C GLU A 225 14.96 7.44 21.48
N VAL A 226 16.00 6.96 20.83
CA VAL A 226 15.90 6.08 19.66
C VAL A 226 16.31 4.66 20.05
N GLU A 227 15.34 3.75 20.01
CA GLU A 227 15.55 2.31 20.17
C GLU A 227 15.81 1.69 18.79
N ARG A 228 16.95 1.00 18.63
CA ARG A 228 17.25 0.19 17.44
C ARG A 228 17.10 -1.28 17.79
N THR A 229 16.28 -2.02 17.05
CA THR A 229 16.06 -3.44 17.28
C THR A 229 15.99 -4.25 16.00
N LYS A 230 16.03 -5.57 16.16
CA LYS A 230 15.86 -6.53 15.08
C LYS A 230 14.57 -7.30 15.28
N ALA A 231 13.82 -7.48 14.20
CA ALA A 231 12.53 -8.18 14.19
C ALA A 231 12.61 -9.60 14.74
N GLU A 232 13.75 -10.27 14.62
CA GLU A 232 13.96 -11.63 15.11
C GLU A 232 13.79 -11.75 16.63
N LEU A 233 13.83 -10.63 17.37
CA LEU A 233 13.57 -10.60 18.81
C LEU A 233 12.07 -10.66 19.15
N LEU A 234 11.19 -10.47 18.16
CA LEU A 234 9.73 -10.47 18.32
C LEU A 234 9.05 -11.78 17.89
N LEU A 235 9.82 -12.78 17.40
CA LEU A 235 9.31 -14.00 16.76
C LEU A 235 8.42 -14.91 17.63
N LYS A 236 8.23 -14.60 18.91
CA LYS A 236 7.40 -15.37 19.85
C LYS A 236 6.14 -14.65 20.30
N ASP A 237 5.86 -13.45 19.78
CA ASP A 237 4.63 -12.74 20.11
C ASP A 237 3.42 -13.39 19.42
N GLU A 238 2.43 -13.81 20.21
CA GLU A 238 1.24 -14.53 19.72
C GLU A 238 0.39 -13.67 18.76
N ALA A 239 0.35 -12.35 18.96
CA ALA A 239 -0.39 -11.45 18.07
C ALA A 239 0.31 -11.32 16.71
N LEU A 240 1.65 -11.30 16.70
CA LEU A 240 2.42 -11.35 15.46
C LEU A 240 2.21 -12.67 14.72
N LEU A 241 2.32 -13.81 15.41
CA LEU A 241 2.11 -15.14 14.80
C LEU A 241 0.70 -15.29 14.17
N SER A 242 -0.32 -14.73 14.82
CA SER A 242 -1.69 -14.70 14.29
C SER A 242 -1.79 -13.86 13.01
N LEU A 243 -1.12 -12.70 12.97
CA LEU A 243 -1.03 -11.89 11.75
C LEU A 243 -0.28 -12.61 10.64
N GLU A 244 0.84 -13.28 10.94
CA GLU A 244 1.60 -14.06 9.95
C GLU A 244 0.73 -15.16 9.32
N ALA A 245 -0.02 -15.90 10.14
CA ALA A 245 -0.95 -16.91 9.66
C ALA A 245 -2.02 -16.31 8.74
N ARG A 246 -2.57 -15.14 9.10
CA ARG A 246 -3.51 -14.40 8.24
C ARG A 246 -2.87 -13.98 6.93
N TYR A 247 -1.69 -13.35 6.96
CA TYR A 247 -1.02 -12.86 5.74
C TYR A 247 -0.59 -13.98 4.79
N ALA A 248 -0.29 -15.17 5.33
CA ALA A 248 0.01 -16.37 4.54
C ALA A 248 -1.25 -17.08 4.00
N SER A 249 -2.40 -16.88 4.63
CA SER A 249 -3.65 -17.59 4.28
C SER A 249 -4.10 -17.31 2.84
N TRP A 250 -4.69 -18.33 2.21
CA TRP A 250 -5.28 -18.21 0.88
C TRP A 250 -6.33 -17.10 0.81
N ASP A 251 -7.23 -17.09 1.80
CA ASP A 251 -8.33 -16.13 1.91
C ASP A 251 -7.83 -14.68 1.93
N TRP A 252 -6.69 -14.40 2.57
CA TRP A 252 -6.12 -13.07 2.55
C TRP A 252 -5.38 -12.78 1.23
N ARG A 253 -4.50 -13.68 0.78
CA ARG A 253 -3.67 -13.44 -0.41
C ARG A 253 -4.53 -13.27 -1.66
N TYR A 254 -5.47 -14.18 -1.88
CA TYR A 254 -6.32 -14.19 -3.08
C TYR A 254 -7.60 -13.39 -2.89
N GLY A 255 -8.07 -13.24 -1.64
CA GLY A 255 -9.33 -12.58 -1.35
C GLY A 255 -10.52 -13.50 -1.62
N LYS A 256 -11.71 -12.93 -1.46
CA LYS A 256 -12.96 -13.59 -1.86
C LYS A 256 -13.25 -13.29 -3.33
N SER A 257 -13.93 -14.23 -3.98
CA SER A 257 -14.70 -13.98 -5.19
C SER A 257 -16.17 -14.17 -4.85
N ILE A 258 -17.05 -13.48 -5.56
CA ILE A 258 -18.49 -13.63 -5.43
C ILE A 258 -19.06 -14.01 -6.78
N ASP A 259 -20.13 -14.80 -6.78
CA ASP A 259 -21.04 -14.83 -7.91
C ASP A 259 -21.73 -13.46 -7.99
N PHE A 260 -21.91 -12.92 -9.20
CA PHE A 260 -22.48 -11.58 -9.38
C PHE A 260 -23.42 -11.55 -10.58
N ASP A 261 -24.47 -10.73 -10.47
CA ASP A 261 -25.49 -10.55 -11.51
C ASP A 261 -25.23 -9.27 -12.33
N LEU A 262 -24.55 -8.28 -11.74
CA LEU A 262 -24.13 -7.06 -12.42
C LEU A 262 -22.68 -6.70 -12.07
N ARG A 263 -21.92 -6.32 -13.10
CA ARG A 263 -20.59 -5.73 -13.00
C ARG A 263 -20.60 -4.33 -13.57
N ILE A 264 -20.04 -3.37 -12.84
CA ILE A 264 -19.84 -1.98 -13.28
C ILE A 264 -18.36 -1.63 -13.16
N ASP A 265 -17.77 -1.21 -14.27
CA ASP A 265 -16.42 -0.65 -14.31
C ASP A 265 -16.49 0.88 -14.27
N THR A 266 -15.82 1.53 -13.31
CA THR A 266 -15.80 3.01 -13.24
C THR A 266 -14.98 3.64 -14.35
N GLY A 267 -14.15 2.87 -15.04
CA GLY A 267 -13.09 3.42 -15.88
C GLY A 267 -11.99 4.08 -15.04
N ARG A 268 -11.10 4.81 -15.72
CA ARG A 268 -9.90 5.40 -15.11
C ARG A 268 -10.17 6.82 -14.64
N HIS A 269 -9.99 7.06 -13.34
CA HIS A 269 -10.04 8.35 -12.68
C HIS A 269 -8.67 8.74 -12.12
N PRO A 270 -8.47 10.02 -11.70
CA PRO A 270 -7.28 10.43 -10.97
C PRO A 270 -7.02 9.59 -9.71
N TRP A 271 -8.05 9.10 -9.03
CA TRP A 271 -7.92 8.25 -7.84
C TRP A 271 -7.67 6.77 -8.14
N GLY A 272 -7.73 6.35 -9.41
CA GLY A 272 -7.59 4.95 -9.80
C GLY A 272 -8.79 4.48 -10.62
N GLN A 273 -9.08 3.19 -10.55
CA GLN A 273 -10.26 2.57 -11.14
C GLN A 273 -10.90 1.63 -10.11
N ALA A 274 -12.18 1.34 -10.29
CA ALA A 274 -12.88 0.34 -9.51
C ALA A 274 -13.79 -0.51 -10.40
N GLU A 275 -13.94 -1.77 -9.98
CA GLU A 275 -14.87 -2.74 -10.55
C GLU A 275 -15.83 -3.14 -9.42
N LEU A 276 -17.11 -2.78 -9.57
CA LEU A 276 -18.17 -3.07 -8.62
C LEU A 276 -18.93 -4.30 -9.09
N LEU A 277 -19.01 -5.30 -8.22
CA LEU A 277 -19.71 -6.57 -8.46
C LEU A 277 -20.90 -6.65 -7.49
N PHE A 278 -22.09 -6.86 -8.03
CA PHE A 278 -23.33 -6.93 -7.27
C PHE A 278 -23.99 -8.29 -7.41
N LYS A 279 -24.27 -8.94 -6.28
CA LYS A 279 -25.18 -10.10 -6.20
C LYS A 279 -26.55 -9.65 -5.72
N VAL A 280 -27.59 -9.99 -6.47
CA VAL A 280 -28.97 -9.56 -6.23
C VAL A 280 -29.86 -10.77 -6.00
N GLU A 281 -30.62 -10.76 -4.92
CA GLU A 281 -31.70 -11.73 -4.70
C GLU A 281 -32.98 -10.99 -4.31
N GLN A 282 -34.07 -11.28 -5.01
CA GLN A 282 -35.39 -10.68 -4.75
C GLN A 282 -35.35 -9.14 -4.75
N GLY A 283 -34.53 -8.54 -5.62
CA GLY A 283 -34.36 -7.08 -5.73
C GLY A 283 -33.52 -6.44 -4.62
N ILE A 284 -32.83 -7.23 -3.81
CA ILE A 284 -31.97 -6.76 -2.71
C ILE A 284 -30.52 -7.17 -2.96
N LEU A 285 -29.58 -6.25 -2.69
CA LEU A 285 -28.15 -6.54 -2.72
C LEU A 285 -27.79 -7.51 -1.59
N LYS A 286 -27.41 -8.73 -1.96
CA LYS A 286 -26.98 -9.78 -1.02
C LYS A 286 -25.50 -9.74 -0.75
N ASP A 287 -24.72 -9.49 -1.79
CA ASP A 287 -23.28 -9.35 -1.68
C ASP A 287 -22.81 -8.26 -2.63
N VAL A 288 -21.77 -7.57 -2.20
CA VAL A 288 -21.13 -6.50 -2.95
C VAL A 288 -19.64 -6.65 -2.78
N LEU A 289 -18.92 -6.75 -3.88
CA LEU A 289 -17.46 -6.79 -3.89
C LEU A 289 -16.93 -5.68 -4.79
N ILE A 290 -15.95 -4.92 -4.30
CA ILE A 290 -15.31 -3.87 -5.08
C ILE A 290 -13.82 -4.14 -5.18
N TYR A 291 -13.36 -4.36 -6.41
CA TYR A 291 -11.93 -4.36 -6.71
C TYR A 291 -11.46 -2.96 -7.09
N SER A 292 -10.27 -2.54 -6.67
CA SER A 292 -9.71 -1.23 -6.99
C SER A 292 -8.18 -1.16 -6.86
N ASP A 293 -7.55 -0.31 -7.69
CA ASP A 293 -6.15 0.11 -7.57
C ASP A 293 -5.97 1.46 -6.84
N ALA A 294 -7.04 1.99 -6.23
CA ALA A 294 -7.02 3.24 -5.48
C ALA A 294 -6.22 3.13 -4.17
N LEU A 295 -5.68 4.25 -3.70
CA LEU A 295 -4.86 4.29 -2.49
C LEU A 295 -5.69 4.11 -1.20
N ASP A 296 -6.92 4.63 -1.16
CA ASP A 296 -7.78 4.56 0.03
C ASP A 296 -8.49 3.20 0.13
N SER A 297 -7.75 2.16 0.52
CA SER A 297 -8.31 0.81 0.54
C SER A 297 -9.44 0.61 1.56
N ASP A 298 -9.40 1.32 2.70
CA ASP A 298 -10.41 1.14 3.74
C ASP A 298 -11.76 1.75 3.32
N PHE A 299 -11.76 2.85 2.55
CA PHE A 299 -12.99 3.47 2.05
C PHE A 299 -13.77 2.57 1.07
N PHE A 300 -13.09 1.90 0.15
CA PHE A 300 -13.76 0.98 -0.79
C PHE A 300 -14.41 -0.21 -0.10
N ARG A 301 -13.81 -0.67 1.01
CA ARG A 301 -14.41 -1.71 1.85
C ARG A 301 -15.65 -1.19 2.56
N GLU A 302 -15.58 0.01 3.12
CA GLU A 302 -16.73 0.68 3.74
C GLU A 302 -17.89 0.85 2.75
N ILE A 303 -17.60 1.27 1.51
CA ILE A 303 -18.60 1.32 0.43
C ILE A 303 -19.22 -0.06 0.23
N SER A 304 -18.41 -1.10 -0.01
CA SER A 304 -18.89 -2.48 -0.22
C SER A 304 -19.83 -2.95 0.89
N GLU A 305 -19.40 -2.79 2.14
CA GLU A 305 -20.16 -3.22 3.34
C GLU A 305 -21.46 -2.42 3.51
N SER A 306 -21.47 -1.13 3.16
CA SER A 306 -22.64 -0.25 3.33
C SER A 306 -23.80 -0.51 2.36
N LEU A 307 -23.51 -1.16 1.23
CA LEU A 307 -24.47 -1.39 0.15
C LEU A 307 -25.27 -2.68 0.32
N VAL A 308 -24.75 -3.63 1.10
CA VAL A 308 -25.44 -4.89 1.39
C VAL A 308 -26.77 -4.62 2.10
N GLY A 309 -27.84 -5.23 1.61
CA GLY A 309 -29.20 -5.07 2.11
C GLY A 309 -29.98 -3.92 1.49
N LEU A 310 -29.37 -3.07 0.66
CA LEU A 310 -30.10 -2.04 -0.10
C LEU A 310 -30.91 -2.65 -1.24
N ARG A 311 -31.93 -1.91 -1.69
CA ARG A 311 -32.63 -2.25 -2.93
C ARG A 311 -31.69 -2.08 -4.11
N PHE A 312 -31.77 -3.00 -5.05
CA PHE A 312 -31.06 -2.92 -6.31
C PHE A 312 -31.70 -1.84 -7.19
N HIS A 313 -31.32 -0.59 -6.93
CA HIS A 313 -31.82 0.61 -7.60
C HIS A 313 -30.70 1.63 -7.68
N SER A 314 -30.32 2.03 -8.89
CA SER A 314 -29.10 2.84 -9.14
C SER A 314 -29.03 4.12 -8.29
N GLU A 315 -30.13 4.88 -8.22
CA GLU A 315 -30.19 6.14 -7.44
C GLU A 315 -30.03 5.94 -5.92
N GLU A 316 -30.55 4.83 -5.36
CA GLU A 316 -30.45 4.54 -3.92
C GLU A 316 -29.02 4.17 -3.55
N ILE A 317 -28.39 3.34 -4.38
CA ILE A 317 -27.01 2.91 -4.24
C ILE A 317 -26.08 4.12 -4.39
N ALA A 318 -26.24 4.92 -5.45
CA ALA A 318 -25.40 6.10 -5.69
C ALA A 318 -25.46 7.10 -4.51
N LYS A 319 -26.67 7.41 -4.01
CA LYS A 319 -26.83 8.25 -2.82
C LYS A 319 -26.13 7.68 -1.59
N ARG A 320 -26.20 6.35 -1.37
CA ARG A 320 -25.48 5.72 -0.27
C ARG A 320 -23.98 5.96 -0.38
N VAL A 321 -23.39 5.73 -1.57
CA VAL A 321 -21.96 5.94 -1.80
C VAL A 321 -21.58 7.41 -1.54
N GLU A 322 -22.32 8.35 -2.13
CA GLU A 322 -22.06 9.79 -1.99
C GLU A 322 -22.12 10.26 -0.53
N MET A 323 -23.03 9.71 0.29
CA MET A 323 -23.16 10.04 1.71
C MET A 323 -21.98 9.56 2.57
N LEU A 324 -21.24 8.53 2.14
CA LEU A 324 -20.04 8.07 2.84
C LEU A 324 -18.83 8.98 2.57
N GLY A 325 -18.84 9.69 1.44
CA GLY A 325 -17.74 10.56 1.04
C GLY A 325 -17.54 11.73 2.01
N SER A 326 -16.31 11.89 2.51
CA SER A 326 -15.91 13.00 3.38
C SER A 326 -14.73 13.76 2.79
N ASP A 327 -14.78 15.09 2.81
CA ASP A 327 -13.63 15.94 2.45
C ASP A 327 -12.52 15.93 3.51
N ARG A 328 -12.87 15.59 4.76
CA ARG A 328 -11.91 15.56 5.89
C ARG A 328 -11.05 14.29 5.87
N ASN A 329 -11.51 13.25 5.18
CA ASN A 329 -10.81 12.00 5.05
C ASN A 329 -10.18 11.92 3.67
N THR A 330 -8.85 12.00 3.63
CA THR A 330 -8.05 11.98 2.41
C THR A 330 -6.87 11.05 2.62
N VAL A 331 -6.75 9.99 1.82
CA VAL A 331 -5.56 9.12 1.78
C VAL A 331 -4.75 9.49 0.54
N GLY A 332 -3.49 9.90 0.73
CA GLY A 332 -2.72 10.57 -0.32
C GLY A 332 -3.26 11.99 -0.55
N GLU A 333 -3.73 12.28 -1.76
CA GLU A 333 -4.12 13.65 -2.17
C GLU A 333 -5.58 13.80 -2.59
N ILE A 334 -6.35 12.69 -2.65
CA ILE A 334 -7.71 12.71 -3.17
C ILE A 334 -8.69 12.36 -2.05
N SER A 335 -9.70 13.21 -1.85
CA SER A 335 -10.70 13.03 -0.79
C SER A 335 -11.66 11.88 -1.09
N GLN A 336 -12.18 11.28 -0.03
CA GLN A 336 -13.24 10.28 -0.13
C GLN A 336 -14.49 10.85 -0.82
N LYS A 337 -14.79 12.13 -0.63
CA LYS A 337 -15.90 12.81 -1.33
C LYS A 337 -15.75 12.74 -2.85
N LYS A 338 -14.57 13.06 -3.38
CA LYS A 338 -14.33 13.01 -4.83
C LYS A 338 -14.46 11.58 -5.38
N ILE A 339 -13.95 10.59 -4.65
CA ILE A 339 -14.08 9.17 -5.03
C ILE A 339 -15.56 8.77 -5.05
N ALA A 340 -16.29 9.10 -3.99
CA ALA A 340 -17.71 8.77 -3.84
C ALA A 340 -18.57 9.38 -4.93
N ASP A 341 -18.34 10.66 -5.27
CA ASP A 341 -19.09 11.36 -6.31
C ASP A 341 -18.85 10.75 -7.70
N ASP A 342 -17.60 10.43 -8.01
CA ASP A 342 -17.26 9.80 -9.28
C ASP A 342 -17.93 8.42 -9.42
N ILE A 343 -17.91 7.61 -8.35
CA ILE A 343 -18.60 6.31 -8.32
C ILE A 343 -20.13 6.48 -8.42
N GLY A 344 -20.69 7.44 -7.69
CA GLY A 344 -22.12 7.73 -7.70
C GLY A 344 -22.65 8.12 -9.08
N ILE A 345 -21.89 8.92 -9.83
CA ILE A 345 -22.20 9.28 -11.22
C ILE A 345 -22.23 8.01 -12.08
N VAL A 346 -21.18 7.19 -12.03
CA VAL A 346 -21.09 5.95 -12.84
C VAL A 346 -22.27 5.01 -12.54
N ILE A 347 -22.63 4.84 -11.27
CA ILE A 347 -23.75 3.96 -10.88
C ILE A 347 -25.07 4.48 -11.45
N ARG A 348 -25.33 5.80 -11.37
CA ARG A 348 -26.55 6.42 -11.93
C ARG A 348 -26.66 6.21 -13.43
N ASP A 349 -25.55 6.33 -14.16
CA ASP A 349 -25.53 6.18 -15.62
C ASP A 349 -25.96 4.78 -16.09
N HIS A 350 -25.84 3.74 -15.24
CA HIS A 350 -26.26 2.37 -15.60
C HIS A 350 -27.79 2.12 -15.48
N SER A 351 -28.54 3.00 -14.81
CA SER A 351 -30.02 3.07 -14.86
C SER A 351 -30.76 1.73 -14.70
N PHE A 352 -30.52 1.00 -13.60
CA PHE A 352 -31.20 -0.24 -13.22
C PHE A 352 -32.13 -0.09 -12.01
#